data_AF-A0A947FNT8-F1
#
_entry.id   AF-A0A947FNT8-F1
#
_cell.length_a   1.000
_cell.length_b   1.000
_cell.length_c   1.000
_cell.angle_alpha   90.00
_cell.angle_beta   90.00
_cell.angle_gamma   90.00
#
_symmetry.space_group_name_H-M   'P 1'
#
loop_
_entity.id
_entity.type
_entity.pdbx_description
1 polymer ?
#
loop_
_entity_poly.entity_id
_entity_poly.type
_entity_poly.pdbx_seq_one_letter_code
_entity_poly.pdbx_strand_id
1 'polypeptide(L)'
;LEAPNFEPANPLKTPDHIAPVWYFTPFYAMLRAVPPMFGSQFPGVVVMFAAIIVMFFLPWLDKSPVKSIRYKGPIFKAALAIFAVTFVVLAWLGMKPSSPILTLMAQIFTALYFAFFLLMPWYSKIDKTKPEPERVTG
;
A
#
# COMPACT_ATOMS: atom_id res chain seq x y z
N LEU A 1 -11.33 0.02 20.00
CA LEU A 1 -11.19 -1.42 20.30
C LEU A 1 -12.28 -2.16 19.54
N GLU A 2 -11.96 -3.31 18.95
CA GLU A 2 -12.91 -4.09 18.14
C GLU A 2 -13.96 -4.73 19.06
N ALA A 3 -15.23 -4.35 18.89
CA ALA A 3 -16.35 -4.86 19.71
C ALA A 3 -16.43 -6.40 19.75
N PRO A 4 -16.22 -7.14 18.64
CA PRO A 4 -16.23 -8.60 18.65
C PRO A 4 -15.15 -9.24 19.55
N ASN A 5 -14.07 -8.51 19.86
CA ASN A 5 -12.96 -9.04 20.66
C ASN A 5 -13.23 -8.98 22.18
N PHE A 6 -14.41 -8.49 22.59
CA PHE A 6 -14.88 -8.53 23.98
C PHE A 6 -15.81 -9.72 24.27
N GLU A 7 -16.17 -10.50 23.25
CA GLU A 7 -16.89 -11.77 23.42
C GLU A 7 -15.88 -12.94 23.46
N PRO A 8 -16.12 -14.00 24.25
CA PRO A 8 -15.32 -15.21 24.19
C PRO A 8 -15.32 -15.84 22.80
N ALA A 9 -14.18 -16.38 22.37
CA ALA A 9 -14.04 -17.01 21.06
C ALA A 9 -15.03 -18.17 20.86
N ASN A 10 -15.71 -18.21 19.72
CA ASN A 10 -16.64 -19.26 19.34
C ASN A 10 -16.29 -19.80 17.93
N PRO A 11 -15.76 -21.03 17.80
CA PRO A 11 -15.35 -21.59 16.50
C PRO A 11 -16.51 -21.92 15.56
N LEU A 12 -17.76 -21.92 16.04
CA LEU A 12 -18.95 -22.21 15.25
C LEU A 12 -19.72 -20.95 14.81
N LYS A 13 -19.27 -19.75 15.21
CA LYS A 13 -19.95 -18.48 14.93
C LYS A 13 -18.96 -17.43 14.45
N THR A 14 -19.11 -17.00 13.20
CA THR A 14 -18.40 -15.82 12.67
C THR A 14 -19.26 -14.58 12.89
N PRO A 15 -18.72 -13.48 13.44
CA PRO A 15 -19.44 -12.20 13.54
C PRO A 15 -19.82 -11.63 12.16
N ASP A 16 -20.92 -10.90 12.09
CA ASP A 16 -21.44 -10.32 10.82
C ASP A 16 -20.46 -9.34 10.16
N HIS A 17 -19.76 -8.54 10.97
CA HIS A 17 -18.67 -7.67 10.52
C HIS A 17 -17.36 -8.12 11.17
N ILE A 18 -16.59 -8.91 10.43
CA ILE A 18 -15.24 -9.31 10.81
C ILE A 18 -14.22 -8.54 9.97
N ALA A 19 -13.44 -7.69 10.62
CA ALA A 19 -12.34 -6.96 10.03
C ALA A 19 -11.07 -7.19 10.86
N PRO A 20 -9.89 -7.19 10.24
CA PRO A 20 -8.64 -7.27 10.98
C PRO A 20 -8.36 -5.94 11.69
N VAL A 21 -7.37 -5.98 12.58
CA VAL A 21 -6.85 -4.79 13.25
C VAL A 21 -6.40 -3.74 12.23
N TRP A 22 -6.67 -2.47 12.54
CA TRP A 22 -6.56 -1.33 11.61
C TRP A 22 -5.23 -1.23 10.84
N TYR A 23 -4.11 -1.66 11.43
CA TYR A 23 -2.80 -1.61 10.75
C TYR A 23 -2.58 -2.75 9.74
N PHE A 24 -3.41 -3.79 9.75
CA PHE A 24 -3.42 -4.86 8.76
C PHE A 24 -4.44 -4.63 7.64
N THR A 25 -5.36 -3.68 7.79
CA THR A 25 -6.44 -3.46 6.81
C THR A 25 -5.97 -3.08 5.40
N PRO A 26 -4.88 -2.32 5.18
CA PRO A 26 -4.43 -2.02 3.81
C PRO A 26 -4.06 -3.30 3.03
N PHE A 27 -3.32 -4.20 3.68
CA PHE A 27 -2.87 -5.45 3.07
C PHE A 27 -4.04 -6.43 2.89
N TYR A 28 -4.95 -6.49 3.86
CA TYR A 28 -6.17 -7.27 3.75
C TYR A 28 -7.08 -6.79 2.60
N ALA A 29 -7.17 -5.46 2.39
CA ALA A 29 -7.92 -4.88 1.27
C ALA A 29 -7.34 -5.34 -0.07
N MET A 30 -6.02 -5.36 -0.23
CA MET A 30 -5.36 -5.84 -1.45
C MET A 30 -5.59 -7.35 -1.66
N LEU A 31 -5.51 -8.17 -0.60
CA LEU A 31 -5.75 -9.62 -0.69
C LEU A 31 -7.13 -9.92 -1.26
N ARG A 32 -8.18 -9.33 -0.67
CA ARG A 32 -9.56 -9.62 -1.05
C ARG A 32 -9.99 -8.94 -2.36
N ALA A 33 -9.24 -7.94 -2.82
CA ALA A 33 -9.50 -7.27 -4.09
C ALA A 33 -9.19 -8.17 -5.30
N VAL A 34 -8.29 -9.15 -5.11
CA VAL A 34 -7.93 -10.13 -6.13
C VAL A 34 -9.01 -11.21 -6.19
N PRO A 35 -9.61 -11.49 -7.36
CA PRO A 35 -10.57 -12.57 -7.50
C PRO A 35 -9.86 -13.93 -7.34
N PRO A 36 -10.53 -14.93 -6.75
CA PRO A 36 -9.99 -16.28 -6.67
C PRO A 36 -9.69 -16.84 -8.07
N MET A 37 -8.60 -17.61 -8.18
CA MET A 37 -8.21 -18.28 -9.41
C MET A 37 -8.10 -19.79 -9.13
N PHE A 38 -8.64 -20.62 -10.02
CA PHE A 38 -8.67 -22.08 -9.86
C PHE A 38 -9.28 -22.55 -8.52
N GLY A 39 -10.30 -21.84 -8.02
CA GLY A 39 -10.94 -22.13 -6.74
C GLY A 39 -10.11 -21.76 -5.50
N SER A 40 -9.01 -21.04 -5.67
CA SER A 40 -8.09 -20.67 -4.59
C SER A 40 -7.91 -19.16 -4.48
N GLN A 41 -7.82 -18.66 -3.24
CA GLN A 41 -7.48 -17.26 -2.93
C GLN A 41 -5.96 -17.01 -2.88
N PHE A 42 -5.16 -18.00 -3.28
CA PHE A 42 -3.70 -17.90 -3.32
C PHE A 42 -3.17 -16.65 -4.07
N PRO A 43 -3.72 -16.22 -5.22
CA PRO A 43 -3.26 -15.00 -5.88
C PRO A 43 -3.39 -13.74 -5.02
N GLY A 44 -4.48 -13.62 -4.24
CA GLY A 44 -4.65 -12.52 -3.30
C GLY A 44 -3.62 -12.55 -2.17
N VAL A 45 -3.28 -13.74 -1.68
CA VAL A 45 -2.21 -13.92 -0.69
C VAL A 45 -0.86 -13.48 -1.26
N VAL A 46 -0.54 -13.85 -2.50
CA VAL A 46 0.69 -13.41 -3.18
C VAL A 46 0.73 -11.88 -3.28
N VAL A 47 -0.36 -11.23 -3.68
CA VAL A 47 -0.44 -9.76 -3.75
C VAL A 47 -0.22 -9.11 -2.38
N MET A 48 -0.81 -9.66 -1.33
CA MET A 48 -0.63 -9.17 0.04
C MET A 48 0.83 -9.21 0.48
N PHE A 49 1.51 -10.34 0.28
CA PHE A 49 2.92 -10.48 0.63
C PHE A 49 3.84 -9.66 -0.29
N ALA A 50 3.53 -9.58 -1.59
CA ALA A 50 4.27 -8.74 -2.53
C ALA A 50 4.21 -7.26 -2.13
N ALA A 51 3.09 -6.78 -1.59
CA ALA A 51 2.97 -5.41 -1.12
C ALA A 51 3.90 -5.10 0.06
N ILE A 52 4.15 -6.07 0.94
CA ILE A 52 5.12 -5.92 2.03
C ILE A 52 6.56 -6.01 1.47
N ILE A 53 6.81 -7.02 0.62
CA ILE A 53 8.13 -7.32 0.09
C ILE A 53 8.66 -6.18 -0.80
N VAL A 54 7.80 -5.55 -1.61
CA VAL A 54 8.23 -4.49 -2.55
C VAL A 54 8.88 -3.30 -1.84
N MET A 55 8.50 -3.03 -0.58
CA MET A 55 9.11 -1.96 0.22
C MET A 55 10.61 -2.19 0.46
N PHE A 56 11.05 -3.45 0.56
CA PHE A 56 12.46 -3.77 0.75
C PHE A 56 13.29 -3.50 -0.51
N PHE A 57 12.66 -3.37 -1.68
CA PHE A 57 13.36 -3.03 -2.93
C PHE A 57 13.59 -1.52 -3.12
N LEU A 58 13.12 -0.67 -2.19
CA LEU A 58 13.31 0.79 -2.26
C LEU A 58 14.76 1.23 -2.56
N PRO A 59 15.81 0.65 -1.95
CA PRO A 59 17.20 1.04 -2.24
C PRO A 59 17.61 0.85 -3.70
N TRP A 60 16.95 -0.05 -4.44
CA TRP A 60 17.23 -0.33 -5.85
C TRP A 60 16.27 0.39 -6.79
N LEU A 61 15.05 0.69 -6.35
CA LEU A 61 14.02 1.32 -7.16
C LEU A 61 14.21 2.84 -7.28
N ASP A 62 14.65 3.50 -6.22
CA ASP A 62 14.89 4.95 -6.22
C ASP A 62 16.19 5.27 -6.95
N LYS A 63 16.07 5.96 -8.10
CA LYS A 63 17.21 6.39 -8.93
C LYS A 63 17.48 7.89 -8.80
N SER A 64 16.91 8.55 -7.80
CA SER A 64 17.15 9.96 -7.55
C SER A 64 18.59 10.20 -7.05
N PRO A 65 19.27 11.27 -7.52
CA PRO A 65 20.62 11.61 -7.04
C PRO A 65 20.63 12.14 -5.60
N VAL A 66 19.48 12.60 -5.08
CA VAL A 66 19.34 13.17 -3.72
C VAL A 66 18.56 12.21 -2.84
N LYS A 67 18.98 12.08 -1.57
CA LYS A 67 18.38 11.12 -0.64
C LYS A 67 17.23 11.72 0.16
N SER A 68 17.35 12.99 0.55
CA SER A 68 16.32 13.64 1.36
C SER A 68 15.17 14.17 0.51
N ILE A 69 13.93 13.87 0.94
CA ILE A 69 12.69 14.37 0.33
C ILE A 69 12.65 15.90 0.24
N ARG A 70 13.37 16.61 1.13
CA ARG A 70 13.47 18.07 1.13
C ARG A 70 13.99 18.59 -0.22
N TYR A 71 14.97 17.90 -0.79
CA TYR A 71 15.65 18.28 -2.04
C TYR A 71 15.10 17.57 -3.27
N LYS A 72 14.17 16.62 -3.10
CA LYS A 72 13.48 15.99 -4.23
C LYS A 72 12.55 16.97 -4.94
N GLY A 73 12.36 16.73 -6.23
CA GLY A 73 11.54 17.57 -7.09
C GLY A 73 10.04 17.34 -6.89
N PRO A 74 9.22 18.04 -7.67
CA PRO A 74 7.76 17.99 -7.55
C PRO A 74 7.17 16.64 -7.99
N ILE A 75 7.81 15.92 -8.93
CA ILE A 75 7.25 14.67 -9.45
C ILE A 75 7.26 13.60 -8.36
N PHE A 76 8.38 13.42 -7.66
CA PHE A 76 8.49 12.46 -6.58
C PHE A 76 7.55 12.83 -5.41
N LYS A 77 7.44 14.13 -5.08
CA LYS A 77 6.53 14.60 -4.03
C LYS A 77 5.07 14.33 -4.35
N ALA A 78 4.65 14.54 -5.61
CA ALA A 78 3.31 14.20 -6.06
C ALA A 78 3.06 12.69 -6.01
N ALA A 79 4.00 11.88 -6.51
CA ALA A 79 3.91 10.41 -6.45
C ALA A 79 3.79 9.91 -5.00
N LEU A 80 4.59 10.46 -4.08
CA LEU A 80 4.53 10.14 -2.66
C LEU A 80 3.20 10.55 -2.01
N ALA A 81 2.65 11.72 -2.37
CA ALA A 81 1.34 12.15 -1.90
C ALA A 81 0.22 11.23 -2.39
N ILE A 82 0.22 10.85 -3.67
CA ILE A 82 -0.73 9.88 -4.25
C ILE A 82 -0.60 8.54 -3.53
N PHE A 83 0.61 8.08 -3.26
CA PHE A 83 0.86 6.84 -2.53
C PHE A 83 0.32 6.89 -1.09
N ALA A 84 0.54 8.00 -0.38
CA ALA A 84 0.01 8.18 0.97
C ALA A 84 -1.53 8.15 1.00
N VAL A 85 -2.18 8.87 0.08
CA VAL A 85 -3.65 8.83 -0.07
C VAL A 85 -4.10 7.41 -0.41
N THR A 86 -3.42 6.74 -1.34
CA THR A 86 -3.70 5.36 -1.73
C THR A 86 -3.67 4.41 -0.54
N PHE A 87 -2.64 4.50 0.31
CA PHE A 87 -2.50 3.65 1.49
C PHE A 87 -3.63 3.90 2.51
N VAL A 88 -4.00 5.16 2.75
CA VAL A 88 -5.10 5.52 3.65
C VAL A 88 -6.45 5.03 3.11
N VAL A 89 -6.70 5.16 1.80
CA VAL A 89 -7.94 4.67 1.18
C VAL A 89 -8.01 3.15 1.27
N LEU A 90 -6.91 2.43 1.03
CA LEU A 90 -6.86 0.98 1.22
C LEU A 90 -7.12 0.57 2.68
N ALA A 91 -6.56 1.31 3.65
CA ALA A 91 -6.83 1.08 5.06
C ALA A 91 -8.34 1.19 5.37
N TRP A 92 -8.99 2.21 4.83
CA TRP A 92 -10.43 2.41 4.97
C TRP A 92 -11.25 1.32 4.28
N LEU A 93 -10.89 0.97 3.04
CA LEU A 93 -11.57 -0.09 2.27
C LEU A 93 -11.49 -1.45 2.97
N GLY A 94 -10.37 -1.77 3.62
CA GLY A 94 -10.19 -3.02 4.36
C GLY A 94 -11.11 -3.17 5.58
N MET A 95 -11.60 -2.05 6.13
CA MET A 95 -12.59 -2.05 7.23
C MET A 95 -14.03 -2.14 6.74
N LYS A 96 -14.29 -1.90 5.44
CA LYS A 96 -15.66 -1.90 4.91
C LYS A 96 -16.07 -3.30 4.43
N PRO A 97 -17.36 -3.67 4.54
CA PRO A 97 -17.89 -4.85 3.84
C PRO A 97 -17.58 -4.78 2.34
N SER A 98 -17.37 -5.93 1.71
CA SER A 98 -17.17 -5.99 0.26
C SER A 98 -18.46 -5.66 -0.49
N SER A 99 -18.35 -4.80 -1.50
CA SER A 99 -19.40 -4.56 -2.51
C SER A 99 -18.73 -4.38 -3.87
N PRO A 100 -19.43 -4.56 -5.01
CA PRO A 100 -18.81 -4.45 -6.33
C PRO A 100 -18.03 -3.14 -6.53
N ILE A 101 -18.58 -2.02 -6.06
CA ILE A 101 -17.97 -0.69 -6.15
C ILE A 101 -16.71 -0.60 -5.26
N LEU A 102 -16.81 -1.04 -4.01
CA LEU A 102 -15.67 -0.98 -3.08
C LEU A 102 -14.55 -1.96 -3.48
N THR A 103 -14.89 -3.10 -4.07
CA THR A 103 -13.92 -4.04 -4.65
C THR A 103 -13.21 -3.42 -5.84
N LEU A 104 -13.92 -2.78 -6.77
CA LEU A 104 -13.31 -2.08 -7.90
C LEU A 104 -12.38 -0.95 -7.41
N MET A 105 -12.81 -0.18 -6.41
CA MET A 105 -11.94 0.83 -5.78
C MET A 105 -10.68 0.18 -5.21
N ALA A 106 -10.81 -0.92 -4.46
CA ALA A 106 -9.66 -1.61 -3.88
C ALA A 106 -8.69 -2.12 -4.96
N GLN A 107 -9.19 -2.60 -6.10
CA GLN A 107 -8.36 -3.01 -7.25
C GLN A 107 -7.59 -1.82 -7.85
N ILE A 108 -8.26 -0.69 -8.08
CA ILE A 108 -7.63 0.54 -8.60
C ILE A 108 -6.54 1.03 -7.64
N PHE A 109 -6.85 1.11 -6.34
CA PHE A 109 -5.88 1.58 -5.35
C PHE A 109 -4.74 0.57 -5.11
N THR A 110 -4.99 -0.74 -5.26
CA THR A 110 -3.93 -1.75 -5.26
C THR A 110 -2.99 -1.55 -6.45
N ALA A 111 -3.53 -1.27 -7.64
CA ALA A 111 -2.72 -0.95 -8.81
C ALA A 111 -1.90 0.33 -8.60
N LEU A 112 -2.49 1.38 -8.02
CA LEU A 112 -1.77 2.62 -7.67
C LEU A 112 -0.66 2.38 -6.65
N TYR A 113 -0.89 1.51 -5.66
CA TYR A 113 0.11 1.13 -4.67
C TYR A 113 1.35 0.54 -5.34
N PHE A 114 1.17 -0.46 -6.22
CA PHE A 114 2.30 -1.06 -6.94
C PHE A 114 2.90 -0.12 -7.99
N ALA A 115 2.09 0.71 -8.67
CA ALA A 115 2.58 1.69 -9.63
C ALA A 115 3.57 2.68 -8.99
N PHE A 116 3.38 3.07 -7.72
CA PHE A 116 4.34 3.91 -7.00
C PHE A 116 5.74 3.28 -6.97
N PHE A 117 5.86 1.99 -6.68
CA PHE A 117 7.15 1.29 -6.62
C PHE A 117 7.68 0.95 -8.01
N LEU A 118 6.84 0.36 -8.85
CA LEU A 118 7.24 -0.13 -10.17
C LEU A 118 7.66 1.02 -11.09
N LEU A 119 6.99 2.17 -11.03
CA LEU A 119 7.34 3.33 -11.87
C LEU A 119 8.49 4.18 -11.27
N MET A 120 8.88 3.92 -10.02
CA MET A 120 9.91 4.69 -9.31
C MET A 120 11.23 4.83 -10.07
N PRO A 121 11.77 3.78 -10.73
CA PRO A 121 13.02 3.91 -11.48
C PRO A 121 12.98 4.95 -12.60
N TRP A 122 11.79 5.25 -13.13
CA TRP A 122 11.60 6.25 -14.18
C TRP A 122 11.36 7.64 -13.59
N TYR A 123 10.32 7.80 -12.76
CA TYR A 123 9.93 9.13 -12.32
C TYR A 123 10.95 9.76 -11.34
N SER A 124 11.65 8.95 -10.54
CA SER A 124 12.67 9.47 -9.61
C SER A 124 13.94 9.93 -10.32
N LYS A 125 14.23 9.37 -11.51
CA LYS A 125 15.39 9.69 -12.34
C LYS A 125 15.21 11.02 -13.09
N ILE A 126 14.01 11.28 -13.60
CA ILE A 126 13.71 12.50 -14.39
C ILE A 126 13.34 13.71 -13.53
N ASP A 127 13.10 13.50 -12.24
CA ASP A 127 12.66 14.57 -11.34
C ASP A 127 13.76 15.60 -11.11
N LYS A 128 13.38 16.89 -11.17
CA LYS A 128 14.33 18.01 -11.04
C LYS A 128 14.62 18.26 -9.56
N THR A 129 15.80 17.84 -9.11
CA THR A 129 16.23 17.95 -7.72
C THR A 129 16.89 19.29 -7.41
N LYS A 130 16.88 19.68 -6.14
CA LYS A 130 17.65 20.82 -5.60
C LYS A 130 19.00 20.31 -5.10
N PRO A 131 20.07 21.14 -5.11
CA PRO A 131 21.34 20.76 -4.52
C PRO A 131 21.16 20.49 -3.02
N GLU A 132 21.78 19.41 -2.54
CA GLU A 132 21.92 19.14 -1.11
C GLU A 132 22.93 20.15 -0.52
N PRO A 133 22.79 20.55 0.76
CA PRO A 133 23.73 21.45 1.40
C PRO A 133 25.12 20.81 1.42
N GLU A 134 26.14 21.64 1.24
CA GLU A 134 27.53 21.21 1.45
C GLU A 134 27.65 20.67 2.87
N ARG A 135 28.23 19.47 2.99
CA ARG A 135 28.48 18.89 4.30
C ARG A 135 29.49 19.78 5.01
N VAL A 136 29.19 20.15 6.25
CA VAL A 136 30.12 20.89 7.14
C VAL A 136 31.27 20.02 7.67
N THR A 137 31.66 18.99 6.92
CA THR A 137 32.79 18.11 7.24
C THR A 137 33.80 18.22 6.11
N GLY A 138 34.97 18.77 6.43
CA GLY A 138 36.15 18.77 5.56
C GLY A 138 36.80 17.40 5.42
#